data_AF-F7S8D8-F1
#
_entry.id   AF-F7S8D8-F1
#
_cell.length_a   1.000
_cell.length_b   1.000
_cell.length_c   1.000
_cell.angle_alpha   90.00
_cell.angle_beta   90.00
_cell.angle_gamma   90.00
#
_symmetry.space_group_name_H-M   'P 1'
#
loop_
_entity.id
_entity.type
_entity.pdbx_description
1 polymer ?
#
loop_
_entity_poly.entity_id
_entity_poly.type
_entity_poly.pdbx_seq_one_letter_code
_entity_poly.pdbx_strand_id
1 'polypeptide(L)'
;MDDDDAPLAAPAPPPGFARYFPLERPPPPPRTFELGLVLGGTVSAGAYTAGALDALVELLDAWEATDPPHRVRLPIVTGCSGGGITAGILGLYARKAHHPMPDDFAALMATAAMPDNPLFDVWVNRVDGLAFLDPSDLAGGTAASLLNCRRLDEIARDMVRYGETPNGFGRAYLPDPYRMILSVTNVEGIPYRFDVPAFTGWTGGNYAQHADYARFALPASGIAADPAGARRPDEFWIGRNPAGEGFADFGTLMQYALAGGAYPMALRPRALTRPAAQTAIARMCCGRPPAR
;
A
#
# COMPACT_ATOMS: atom_id res chain seq x y z
N MET A 1 34.22 8.59 -21.49
CA MET A 1 32.80 8.28 -21.25
C MET A 1 32.75 6.79 -21.30
N ASP A 2 32.74 6.18 -20.13
CA ASP A 2 32.90 4.74 -19.97
C ASP A 2 31.67 4.00 -20.53
N ASP A 3 31.95 2.95 -21.30
CA ASP A 3 31.02 2.03 -21.97
C ASP A 3 30.30 1.09 -20.98
N ASP A 4 29.75 1.62 -19.88
CA ASP A 4 28.98 0.83 -18.90
C ASP A 4 27.46 0.81 -19.19
N ASP A 5 27.02 1.41 -20.31
CA ASP A 5 25.61 1.43 -20.76
C ASP A 5 25.21 0.12 -21.50
N ALA A 6 25.51 -1.03 -20.89
CA ALA A 6 24.98 -2.29 -21.38
C ALA A 6 23.44 -2.29 -21.25
N PRO A 7 22.70 -2.65 -22.32
CA PRO A 7 21.25 -2.45 -22.41
C PRO A 7 20.48 -3.29 -21.39
N LEU A 8 19.58 -2.65 -20.62
CA LEU A 8 18.59 -3.34 -19.79
C LEU A 8 17.35 -3.67 -20.64
N ALA A 9 17.42 -4.75 -21.42
CA ALA A 9 16.24 -5.34 -22.06
C ALA A 9 15.16 -5.61 -21.01
N ALA A 10 13.86 -5.49 -21.38
CA ALA A 10 12.78 -5.90 -20.50
C ALA A 10 13.00 -7.37 -20.13
N PRO A 11 13.25 -7.70 -18.85
CA PRO A 11 13.65 -9.05 -18.49
C PRO A 11 12.52 -10.02 -18.86
N ALA A 12 12.88 -11.22 -19.32
CA ALA A 12 11.90 -12.28 -19.46
C ALA A 12 11.29 -12.58 -18.07
N PRO A 13 9.99 -12.86 -17.98
CA PRO A 13 9.38 -13.22 -16.70
C PRO A 13 10.12 -14.42 -16.10
N PRO A 14 10.46 -14.36 -14.79
CA PRO A 14 11.23 -15.43 -14.16
C PRO A 14 10.48 -16.77 -14.23
N PRO A 15 11.18 -17.91 -14.16
CA PRO A 15 10.54 -19.22 -14.11
C PRO A 15 9.42 -19.28 -13.06
N GLY A 16 8.24 -19.75 -13.46
CA GLY A 16 7.08 -19.83 -12.59
C GLY A 16 6.31 -18.51 -12.41
N PHE A 17 6.65 -17.41 -13.08
CA PHE A 17 5.91 -16.14 -13.01
C PHE A 17 4.39 -16.31 -13.25
N ALA A 18 4.01 -17.12 -14.24
CA ALA A 18 2.61 -17.40 -14.56
C ALA A 18 1.84 -18.08 -13.41
N ARG A 19 2.53 -18.74 -12.46
CA ARG A 19 1.88 -19.31 -11.26
C ARG A 19 1.36 -18.22 -10.32
N TYR A 20 2.00 -17.06 -10.31
CA TYR A 20 1.68 -15.94 -9.44
C TYR A 20 0.76 -14.92 -10.12
N PHE A 21 0.90 -14.77 -11.45
CA PHE A 21 0.15 -13.83 -12.28
C PHE A 21 -0.45 -14.55 -13.49
N PRO A 22 -1.41 -15.46 -13.27
CA PRO A 22 -2.06 -16.12 -14.39
C PRO A 22 -2.93 -15.10 -15.14
N LEU A 23 -2.99 -15.22 -16.48
CA LEU A 23 -3.89 -14.41 -17.31
C LEU A 23 -5.36 -14.65 -16.95
N GLU A 24 -5.69 -15.90 -16.67
CA GLU A 24 -6.99 -16.33 -16.19
C GLU A 24 -6.85 -16.93 -14.80
N ARG A 25 -7.59 -16.36 -13.84
CA ARG A 25 -7.65 -16.91 -12.48
C ARG A 25 -8.75 -17.97 -12.42
N PRO A 26 -8.57 -19.04 -11.61
CA PRO A 26 -9.67 -19.94 -11.33
C PRO A 26 -10.84 -19.17 -10.73
N PRO A 27 -12.09 -19.58 -11.01
CA PRO A 27 -13.27 -18.93 -10.42
C PRO A 27 -13.21 -19.03 -8.89
N PRO A 28 -13.82 -18.08 -8.17
CA PRO A 28 -13.91 -18.17 -6.72
C PRO A 28 -14.72 -19.42 -6.31
N PRO A 29 -14.55 -19.91 -5.07
CA PRO A 29 -15.33 -21.05 -4.57
C PRO A 29 -16.85 -20.81 -4.73
N PRO A 30 -17.67 -21.88 -4.78
CA PRO A 30 -19.12 -21.74 -4.87
C PRO A 30 -19.68 -20.76 -3.82
N ARG A 31 -20.65 -19.95 -4.23
CA ARG A 31 -21.30 -18.93 -3.38
C ARG A 31 -20.33 -17.91 -2.79
N THR A 32 -19.22 -17.60 -3.47
CA THR A 32 -18.24 -16.61 -3.03
C THR A 32 -18.09 -15.48 -4.04
N PHE A 33 -18.22 -14.23 -3.58
CA PHE A 33 -17.92 -13.03 -4.35
C PHE A 33 -16.55 -12.49 -3.95
N GLU A 34 -15.65 -12.33 -4.92
CA GLU A 34 -14.35 -11.68 -4.69
C GLU A 34 -14.39 -10.21 -5.13
N LEU A 35 -14.02 -9.31 -4.22
CA LEU A 35 -14.02 -7.86 -4.42
C LEU A 35 -12.60 -7.32 -4.27
N GLY A 36 -12.15 -6.48 -5.21
CA GLY A 36 -10.91 -5.70 -5.07
C GLY A 36 -11.25 -4.25 -4.78
N LEU A 37 -10.62 -3.65 -3.77
CA LEU A 37 -10.80 -2.21 -3.50
C LEU A 37 -9.75 -1.39 -4.22
N VAL A 38 -10.18 -0.31 -4.87
CA VAL A 38 -9.32 0.71 -5.47
C VAL A 38 -9.61 2.04 -4.79
N LEU A 39 -8.67 2.50 -3.96
CA LEU A 39 -8.80 3.72 -3.15
C LEU A 39 -8.08 4.87 -3.84
N GLY A 40 -8.86 5.78 -4.43
CA GLY A 40 -8.33 6.96 -5.12
C GLY A 40 -7.56 7.91 -4.21
N GLY A 41 -6.72 8.75 -4.82
CA GLY A 41 -5.97 9.79 -4.12
C GLY A 41 -6.89 10.92 -3.69
N THR A 42 -7.00 11.12 -2.38
CA THR A 42 -8.03 11.99 -1.79
C THR A 42 -7.46 13.15 -0.97
N VAL A 43 -6.14 13.24 -0.78
CA VAL A 43 -5.50 14.24 0.08
C VAL A 43 -6.22 14.29 1.45
N SER A 44 -6.95 15.37 1.76
CA SER A 44 -7.72 15.53 3.00
C SER A 44 -9.02 14.74 3.02
N ALA A 45 -9.60 14.38 1.87
CA ALA A 45 -10.75 13.48 1.79
C ALA A 45 -10.39 12.01 2.11
N GLY A 46 -9.17 11.75 2.59
CA GLY A 46 -8.82 10.48 3.21
C GLY A 46 -9.72 10.14 4.40
N ALA A 47 -10.24 11.13 5.13
CA ALA A 47 -11.25 10.92 6.18
C ALA A 47 -12.56 10.30 5.65
N TYR A 48 -13.01 10.73 4.47
CA TYR A 48 -14.17 10.13 3.81
C TYR A 48 -13.89 8.67 3.41
N THR A 49 -12.70 8.41 2.85
CA THR A 49 -12.28 7.05 2.50
C THR A 49 -12.18 6.17 3.74
N ALA A 50 -11.67 6.71 4.85
CA ALA A 50 -11.54 6.03 6.12
C ALA A 50 -12.91 5.65 6.70
N GLY A 51 -13.88 6.56 6.73
CA GLY A 51 -15.25 6.27 7.16
C GLY A 51 -15.95 5.24 6.27
N ALA A 52 -15.74 5.29 4.95
CA ALA A 52 -16.30 4.28 4.04
C ALA A 52 -15.72 2.88 4.29
N LEU A 53 -14.41 2.79 4.57
CA LEU A 53 -13.80 1.51 4.96
C LEU A 53 -14.23 1.05 6.34
N ASP A 54 -14.43 1.97 7.28
CA ASP A 54 -14.92 1.68 8.63
C ASP A 54 -16.28 0.98 8.56
N ALA A 55 -17.24 1.61 7.88
CA ALA A 55 -18.57 1.05 7.65
C ALA A 55 -18.53 -0.26 6.85
N LEU A 56 -17.65 -0.37 5.84
CA LEU A 56 -17.50 -1.61 5.07
C LEU A 56 -17.05 -2.79 5.96
N VAL A 57 -16.06 -2.56 6.84
CA VAL A 57 -15.57 -3.58 7.75
C VAL A 57 -16.65 -3.97 8.76
N GLU A 58 -17.41 -3.00 9.29
CA GLU A 58 -18.55 -3.27 10.17
C GLU A 58 -19.60 -4.15 9.49
N LEU A 59 -20.01 -3.77 8.27
CA LEU A 59 -21.00 -4.48 7.50
C LEU A 59 -20.56 -5.90 7.16
N LEU A 60 -19.29 -6.10 6.81
CA LEU A 60 -18.74 -7.42 6.52
C LEU A 60 -18.60 -8.29 7.77
N ASP A 61 -18.16 -7.71 8.90
CA ASP A 61 -18.11 -8.41 10.19
C ASP A 61 -19.53 -8.85 10.63
N ALA A 62 -20.54 -7.97 10.48
CA ALA A 62 -21.94 -8.30 10.73
C ALA A 62 -22.50 -9.33 9.75
N TRP A 63 -22.17 -9.22 8.46
CA TRP A 63 -22.62 -10.15 7.42
C TRP A 63 -22.14 -11.57 7.69
N GLU A 64 -20.84 -11.76 7.97
CA GLU A 64 -20.29 -13.08 8.28
C GLU A 64 -20.89 -13.70 9.56
N ALA A 65 -21.36 -12.90 10.51
CA ALA A 65 -21.98 -13.39 11.73
C ALA A 65 -23.39 -14.00 11.53
N THR A 66 -24.01 -13.81 10.36
CA THR A 66 -25.41 -14.21 10.08
C THR A 66 -25.59 -15.54 9.33
N ASP A 67 -24.53 -16.33 9.14
CA ASP A 67 -24.48 -17.48 8.20
C ASP A 67 -25.03 -17.09 6.81
N PRO A 68 -24.33 -16.18 6.11
CA PRO A 68 -24.90 -15.51 4.96
C PRO A 68 -25.10 -16.45 3.77
N PRO A 69 -26.08 -16.16 2.89
CA PRO A 69 -26.34 -16.97 1.71
C PRO A 69 -25.18 -16.96 0.70
N HIS A 70 -24.20 -16.08 0.86
CA HIS A 70 -22.97 -16.06 0.09
C HIS A 70 -21.84 -15.45 0.92
N ARG A 71 -20.62 -15.87 0.64
CA ARG A 71 -19.40 -15.34 1.24
C ARG A 71 -18.89 -14.17 0.43
N VAL A 72 -18.37 -13.17 1.12
CA VAL A 72 -17.60 -12.10 0.48
C VAL A 72 -16.14 -12.35 0.78
N ARG A 73 -15.26 -12.10 -0.19
CA ARG A 73 -13.81 -12.11 0.00
C ARG A 73 -13.24 -10.82 -0.55
N LEU A 74 -12.38 -10.19 0.24
CA LEU A 74 -11.63 -9.02 -0.13
C LEU A 74 -10.16 -9.40 -0.24
N PRO A 75 -9.70 -9.95 -1.38
CA PRO A 75 -8.32 -10.41 -1.50
C PRO A 75 -7.28 -9.32 -1.59
N ILE A 76 -7.67 -8.11 -1.98
CA ILE A 76 -6.72 -7.04 -2.26
C ILE A 76 -7.34 -5.65 -2.09
N VAL A 77 -6.52 -4.74 -1.57
CA VAL A 77 -6.75 -3.29 -1.62
C VAL A 77 -5.60 -2.63 -2.37
N THR A 78 -5.89 -1.64 -3.20
CA THR A 78 -4.89 -0.77 -3.80
C THR A 78 -5.22 0.68 -3.49
N GLY A 79 -4.20 1.54 -3.37
CA GLY A 79 -4.44 2.95 -3.15
C GLY A 79 -3.26 3.86 -3.49
N CYS A 80 -3.57 5.14 -3.69
CA CYS A 80 -2.58 6.20 -3.86
C CYS A 80 -2.90 7.38 -2.93
N SER A 81 -1.89 8.17 -2.56
CA SER A 81 -2.05 9.32 -1.65
C SER A 81 -2.86 8.98 -0.39
N GLY A 82 -3.88 9.77 -0.05
CA GLY A 82 -4.79 9.49 1.06
C GLY A 82 -5.39 8.07 1.01
N GLY A 83 -5.80 7.59 -0.17
CA GLY A 83 -6.25 6.20 -0.34
C GLY A 83 -5.17 5.16 -0.08
N GLY A 84 -3.90 5.46 -0.38
CA GLY A 84 -2.76 4.59 -0.07
C GLY A 84 -2.47 4.50 1.42
N ILE A 85 -2.56 5.62 2.14
CA ILE A 85 -2.50 5.67 3.60
C ILE A 85 -3.63 4.85 4.20
N THR A 86 -4.87 5.06 3.75
CA THR A 86 -6.03 4.31 4.24
C THR A 86 -5.95 2.82 3.91
N ALA A 87 -5.41 2.44 2.74
CA ALA A 87 -5.13 1.04 2.39
C ALA A 87 -4.12 0.39 3.35
N GLY A 88 -3.05 1.12 3.69
CA GLY A 88 -2.05 0.67 4.66
C GLY A 88 -2.66 0.45 6.05
N ILE A 89 -3.46 1.41 6.53
CA ILE A 89 -4.17 1.32 7.82
C ILE A 89 -5.15 0.13 7.82
N LEU A 90 -5.95 -0.05 6.75
CA LEU A 90 -6.83 -1.22 6.59
C LEU A 90 -6.04 -2.53 6.64
N GLY A 91 -4.85 -2.56 6.06
CA GLY A 91 -3.93 -3.69 6.18
C GLY A 91 -3.59 -4.02 7.63
N LEU A 92 -3.14 -3.04 8.42
CA LEU A 92 -2.85 -3.21 9.85
C LEU A 92 -4.08 -3.69 10.62
N TYR A 93 -5.25 -3.22 10.20
CA TYR A 93 -6.53 -3.54 10.80
C TYR A 93 -7.04 -4.94 10.50
N ALA A 94 -6.61 -5.54 9.39
CA ALA A 94 -7.11 -6.82 8.89
C ALA A 94 -7.12 -7.94 9.94
N ARG A 95 -6.29 -7.82 10.99
CA ARG A 95 -6.08 -8.83 12.02
C ARG A 95 -6.37 -8.36 13.46
N LYS A 96 -7.15 -7.29 13.61
CA LYS A 96 -7.59 -6.76 14.92
C LYS A 96 -9.12 -6.68 15.01
N ALA A 97 -9.66 -6.79 16.21
CA ALA A 97 -11.09 -6.61 16.44
C ALA A 97 -11.52 -5.24 15.92
N HIS A 98 -12.69 -5.17 15.24
CA HIS A 98 -13.18 -3.90 14.74
C HIS A 98 -13.93 -3.14 15.83
N HIS A 99 -13.61 -1.86 16.01
CA HIS A 99 -14.37 -0.96 16.86
C HIS A 99 -15.00 0.13 15.96
N PRO A 100 -16.22 -0.11 15.42
CA PRO A 100 -16.89 0.83 14.55
C PRO A 100 -17.09 2.18 15.24
N MET A 101 -17.06 3.26 14.46
CA MET A 101 -17.59 4.53 14.96
C MET A 101 -19.12 4.46 15.06
N PRO A 102 -19.72 4.91 16.18
CA PRO A 102 -21.17 5.02 16.30
C PRO A 102 -21.77 5.86 15.18
N ASP A 103 -22.89 5.39 14.63
CA ASP A 103 -23.69 6.12 13.62
C ASP A 103 -24.29 7.43 14.17
N ASP A 104 -24.46 7.52 15.49
CA ASP A 104 -25.01 8.70 16.16
C ASP A 104 -23.88 9.64 16.64
N PHE A 105 -23.81 10.82 16.02
CA PHE A 105 -22.88 11.88 16.40
C PHE A 105 -23.09 12.36 17.85
N ALA A 106 -24.33 12.37 18.36
CA ALA A 106 -24.60 12.75 19.74
C ALA A 106 -24.05 11.69 20.70
N ALA A 107 -24.21 10.41 20.39
CA ALA A 107 -23.59 9.31 21.12
C ALA A 107 -22.06 9.40 21.09
N LEU A 108 -21.46 9.67 19.92
CA LEU A 108 -20.01 9.86 19.78
C LEU A 108 -19.50 10.98 20.71
N MET A 109 -20.14 12.15 20.69
CA MET A 109 -19.77 13.30 21.52
C MET A 109 -20.05 13.08 23.02
N ALA A 110 -20.97 12.18 23.36
CA ALA A 110 -21.28 11.83 24.75
C ALA A 110 -20.29 10.82 25.36
N THR A 111 -19.52 10.10 24.54
CA THR A 111 -18.50 9.18 25.05
C THR A 111 -17.21 9.91 25.45
N ALA A 112 -16.75 9.69 26.68
CA ALA A 112 -15.45 10.20 27.13
C ALA A 112 -14.26 9.39 26.58
N ALA A 113 -14.51 8.20 26.04
CA ALA A 113 -13.52 7.31 25.46
C ALA A 113 -13.91 6.98 24.01
N MET A 114 -13.18 7.55 23.06
CA MET A 114 -13.34 7.25 21.64
C MET A 114 -12.95 5.78 21.38
N PRO A 115 -13.67 5.05 20.51
CA PRO A 115 -13.29 3.67 20.20
C PRO A 115 -11.90 3.60 19.56
N ASP A 116 -11.16 2.52 19.85
CA ASP A 116 -9.83 2.28 19.26
C ASP A 116 -9.96 1.91 17.78
N ASN A 117 -10.06 2.95 16.95
CA ASN A 117 -10.25 2.88 15.52
C ASN A 117 -9.17 3.71 14.80
N PRO A 118 -8.16 3.07 14.20
CA PRO A 118 -7.05 3.78 13.58
C PRO A 118 -7.46 4.53 12.31
N LEU A 119 -8.54 4.12 11.62
CA LEU A 119 -9.04 4.84 10.45
C LEU A 119 -9.58 6.21 10.86
N PHE A 120 -10.41 6.24 11.91
CA PHE A 120 -10.95 7.48 12.45
C PHE A 120 -9.86 8.30 13.14
N ASP A 121 -9.08 7.71 14.04
CA ASP A 121 -8.07 8.43 14.83
C ASP A 121 -7.05 9.15 13.94
N VAL A 122 -6.49 8.45 12.95
CA VAL A 122 -5.52 9.06 12.05
C VAL A 122 -6.12 10.22 11.27
N TRP A 123 -7.26 10.01 10.62
CA TRP A 123 -7.79 10.98 9.67
C TRP A 123 -8.59 12.12 10.30
N VAL A 124 -9.24 11.88 11.44
CA VAL A 124 -10.14 12.86 12.07
C VAL A 124 -9.46 13.56 13.25
N ASN A 125 -8.75 12.82 14.10
CA ASN A 125 -8.17 13.40 15.31
C ASN A 125 -6.75 13.95 15.10
N ARG A 126 -5.96 13.34 14.22
CA ARG A 126 -4.49 13.52 14.22
C ARG A 126 -3.92 14.23 12.99
N VAL A 127 -4.47 13.97 11.81
CA VAL A 127 -4.13 14.75 10.61
C VAL A 127 -4.73 16.14 10.76
N ASP A 128 -3.86 17.12 10.97
CA ASP A 128 -4.25 18.50 11.24
C ASP A 128 -3.49 19.45 10.31
N GLY A 129 -4.25 20.25 9.56
CA GLY A 129 -3.69 21.24 8.64
C GLY A 129 -2.90 22.35 9.34
N LEU A 130 -3.25 22.71 10.58
CA LEU A 130 -2.49 23.70 11.35
C LEU A 130 -1.12 23.17 11.75
N ALA A 131 -1.04 21.88 12.12
CA ALA A 131 0.23 21.22 12.42
C ALA A 131 1.19 21.20 11.21
N PHE A 132 0.67 21.23 9.98
CA PHE A 132 1.49 21.33 8.76
C PHE A 132 2.10 22.71 8.54
N LEU A 133 1.60 23.75 9.21
CA LEU A 133 2.13 25.12 9.14
C LEU A 133 3.12 25.44 10.28
N ASP A 134 3.38 24.47 11.16
CA ASP A 134 4.33 24.63 12.25
C ASP A 134 5.77 24.78 11.71
N PRO A 135 6.55 25.81 12.12
CA PRO A 135 7.87 26.08 11.56
C PRO A 135 9.00 25.29 12.23
N SER A 136 8.72 24.32 13.10
CA SER A 136 9.76 23.62 13.87
C SER A 136 10.76 22.83 13.02
N ASP A 137 10.41 22.49 11.77
CA ASP A 137 11.32 21.84 10.82
C ASP A 137 12.24 22.81 10.06
N LEU A 138 12.10 24.13 10.28
CA LEU A 138 12.91 25.17 9.64
C LEU A 138 14.15 25.59 10.45
N ALA A 139 14.35 25.03 11.65
CA ALA A 139 15.43 25.44 12.55
C ALA A 139 16.85 25.31 11.94
N GLY A 140 17.01 24.51 10.87
CA GLY A 140 18.26 24.35 10.11
C GLY A 140 18.40 25.24 8.87
N GLY A 141 17.49 26.20 8.63
CA GLY A 141 17.57 27.17 7.53
C GLY A 141 17.26 26.63 6.13
N THR A 142 16.89 25.35 6.00
CA THR A 142 16.49 24.72 4.73
C THR A 142 15.23 23.90 4.95
N ALA A 143 14.23 24.11 4.09
CA ALA A 143 12.97 23.37 4.12
C ALA A 143 12.99 22.29 3.03
N ALA A 144 12.78 21.03 3.41
CA ALA A 144 12.65 19.92 2.44
C ALA A 144 11.27 19.89 1.74
N SER A 145 10.29 20.63 2.27
CA SER A 145 8.93 20.78 1.75
C SER A 145 8.28 22.06 2.29
N LEU A 146 7.19 22.50 1.68
CA LEU A 146 6.38 23.65 2.09
C LEU A 146 5.63 23.37 3.40
N LEU A 147 5.14 22.13 3.57
CA LEU A 147 4.40 21.71 4.76
C LEU A 147 5.29 20.86 5.67
N ASN A 148 5.16 21.10 6.97
CA ASN A 148 5.85 20.35 8.00
C ASN A 148 5.26 18.94 8.12
N CYS A 149 6.08 17.94 7.79
CA CYS A 149 5.69 16.53 7.77
C CYS A 149 5.89 15.80 9.10
N ARG A 150 6.34 16.49 10.15
CA ARG A 150 6.62 15.88 11.46
C ARG A 150 5.40 15.16 12.05
N ARG A 151 4.21 15.79 11.96
CA ARG A 151 2.96 15.17 12.44
C ARG A 151 2.68 13.85 11.71
N LEU A 152 2.90 13.79 10.40
CA LEU A 152 2.72 12.56 9.62
C LEU A 152 3.72 11.47 10.02
N ASP A 153 4.96 11.84 10.34
CA ASP A 153 5.98 10.90 10.79
C ASP A 153 5.65 10.31 12.17
N GLU A 154 5.12 11.14 13.08
CA GLU A 154 4.64 10.72 14.39
C GLU A 154 3.47 9.74 14.26
N ILE A 155 2.49 10.05 13.40
CA ILE A 155 1.37 9.16 13.08
C ILE A 155 1.86 7.82 12.53
N ALA A 156 2.75 7.84 11.54
CA ALA A 156 3.29 6.62 10.96
C ALA A 156 4.00 5.77 12.01
N ARG A 157 4.81 6.39 12.90
CA ARG A 157 5.49 5.67 13.98
C ARG A 157 4.51 4.98 14.94
N ASP A 158 3.40 5.63 15.25
CA ASP A 158 2.38 5.03 16.12
C ASP A 158 1.61 3.90 15.41
N MET A 159 1.36 4.04 14.11
CA MET A 159 0.78 2.97 13.29
C MET A 159 1.70 1.76 13.14
N VAL A 160 3.02 1.96 13.10
CA VAL A 160 4.00 0.85 13.19
C VAL A 160 3.80 0.07 14.48
N ARG A 161 3.77 0.76 15.63
CA ARG A 161 3.54 0.12 16.93
C ARG A 161 2.18 -0.58 16.99
N TYR A 162 1.15 0.04 16.40
CA TYR A 162 -0.17 -0.57 16.27
C TYR A 162 -0.10 -1.91 15.53
N GLY A 163 0.62 -1.99 14.40
CA GLY A 163 0.85 -3.23 13.66
C GLY A 163 1.66 -4.29 14.42
N GLU A 164 2.60 -3.85 15.26
CA GLU A 164 3.46 -4.71 16.08
C GLU A 164 2.76 -5.36 17.28
N THR A 165 1.58 -4.89 17.69
CA THR A 165 0.86 -5.52 18.82
C THR A 165 0.18 -6.83 18.39
N PRO A 166 0.26 -7.93 19.17
CA PRO A 166 -0.29 -9.26 18.82
C PRO A 166 -1.67 -9.24 18.18
N ASN A 167 -1.82 -10.01 17.11
CA ASN A 167 -3.02 -10.06 16.29
C ASN A 167 -3.63 -11.47 16.43
N GLY A 168 -4.68 -11.59 17.26
CA GLY A 168 -5.41 -12.86 17.48
C GLY A 168 -6.75 -12.91 16.74
N PHE A 169 -7.11 -11.85 16.02
CA PHE A 169 -8.40 -11.74 15.35
C PHE A 169 -8.24 -12.01 13.85
N GLY A 170 -9.07 -12.88 13.30
CA GLY A 170 -9.05 -13.24 11.88
C GLY A 170 -10.40 -13.02 11.24
N ARG A 171 -10.43 -12.26 10.14
CA ARG A 171 -11.62 -12.11 9.29
C ARG A 171 -11.59 -13.13 8.17
N ALA A 172 -12.64 -13.96 8.07
CA ALA A 172 -12.74 -14.98 7.03
C ALA A 172 -12.74 -14.38 5.61
N TYR A 173 -13.31 -13.18 5.45
CA TYR A 173 -13.33 -12.46 4.18
C TYR A 173 -11.98 -11.82 3.81
N LEU A 174 -11.00 -11.74 4.73
CA LEU A 174 -9.64 -11.25 4.45
C LEU A 174 -8.67 -12.45 4.37
N PRO A 175 -8.22 -12.85 3.17
CA PRO A 175 -7.35 -14.01 3.02
C PRO A 175 -6.02 -13.83 3.75
N ASP A 176 -5.35 -14.93 4.01
CA ASP A 176 -4.00 -14.96 4.58
C ASP A 176 -2.98 -15.44 3.52
N PRO A 177 -2.03 -14.60 3.08
CA PRO A 177 -1.82 -13.21 3.47
C PRO A 177 -2.82 -12.25 2.80
N TYR A 178 -3.12 -11.13 3.49
CA TYR A 178 -3.90 -10.03 2.92
C TYR A 178 -2.98 -9.13 2.09
N ARG A 179 -3.42 -8.70 0.90
CA ARG A 179 -2.55 -8.00 -0.05
C ARG A 179 -2.92 -6.53 -0.23
N MET A 180 -1.88 -5.71 -0.30
CA MET A 180 -1.97 -4.28 -0.55
C MET A 180 -1.10 -3.90 -1.75
N ILE A 181 -1.58 -2.99 -2.58
CA ILE A 181 -0.76 -2.33 -3.62
C ILE A 181 -0.78 -0.83 -3.36
N LEU A 182 0.38 -0.24 -3.11
CA LEU A 182 0.50 1.19 -2.85
C LEU A 182 1.21 1.83 -4.03
N SER A 183 0.51 2.73 -4.73
CA SER A 183 1.10 3.50 -5.82
C SER A 183 1.94 4.64 -5.27
N VAL A 184 3.10 4.86 -5.86
CA VAL A 184 4.03 5.93 -5.49
C VAL A 184 4.44 6.70 -6.74
N THR A 185 4.66 8.01 -6.58
CA THR A 185 5.27 8.83 -7.64
C THR A 185 6.78 8.74 -7.50
N ASN A 186 7.42 7.93 -8.35
CA ASN A 186 8.87 7.76 -8.32
C ASN A 186 9.55 8.90 -9.08
N VAL A 187 10.15 9.85 -8.36
CA VAL A 187 10.82 11.03 -8.95
C VAL A 187 12.12 10.68 -9.67
N GLU A 188 12.85 9.66 -9.23
CA GLU A 188 14.07 9.19 -9.90
C GLU A 188 13.73 8.45 -11.20
N GLY A 189 12.56 7.79 -11.21
CA GLY A 189 12.08 7.02 -12.33
C GLY A 189 12.80 5.68 -12.48
N ILE A 190 12.08 4.71 -13.05
CA ILE A 190 12.62 3.40 -13.38
C ILE A 190 13.13 3.47 -14.83
N PRO A 191 14.45 3.39 -15.10
CA PRO A 191 14.94 3.51 -16.46
C PRO A 191 14.51 2.32 -17.32
N TYR A 192 14.11 2.58 -18.55
CA TYR A 192 13.81 1.58 -19.57
C TYR A 192 14.20 2.11 -20.95
N ARG A 193 14.39 1.21 -21.91
CA ARG A 193 14.67 1.54 -23.30
C ARG A 193 13.51 1.09 -24.17
N PHE A 194 13.12 1.94 -25.12
CA PHE A 194 12.17 1.57 -26.17
C PHE A 194 12.95 1.42 -27.48
N ASP A 195 12.99 0.20 -28.01
CA ASP A 195 13.65 -0.12 -29.27
C ASP A 195 12.67 -0.11 -30.44
N VAL A 196 13.08 0.46 -31.56
CA VAL A 196 12.34 0.39 -32.83
C VAL A 196 13.24 -0.18 -33.94
N PRO A 197 12.64 -0.79 -34.98
CA PRO A 197 13.36 -1.03 -36.22
C PRO A 197 14.02 0.26 -36.70
N ALA A 198 15.29 0.17 -37.10
CA ALA A 198 16.08 1.35 -37.44
C ALA A 198 15.36 2.22 -38.49
N PHE A 199 14.99 3.45 -38.11
CA PHE A 199 14.45 4.45 -39.02
C PHE A 199 15.42 5.62 -39.07
N THR A 200 16.01 5.89 -40.23
CA THR A 200 17.01 6.97 -40.40
C THR A 200 18.21 6.89 -39.42
N GLY A 201 18.63 5.68 -39.01
CA GLY A 201 19.72 5.48 -38.04
C GLY A 201 19.32 5.61 -36.57
N TRP A 202 18.07 5.96 -36.27
CA TRP A 202 17.51 5.92 -34.93
C TRP A 202 16.99 4.51 -34.61
N THR A 203 17.46 3.91 -33.52
CA THR A 203 17.09 2.54 -33.08
C THR A 203 16.26 2.52 -31.81
N GLY A 204 15.87 3.69 -31.29
CA GLY A 204 15.16 3.80 -30.02
C GLY A 204 15.72 4.87 -29.08
N GLY A 205 15.17 4.94 -27.86
CA GLY A 205 15.54 5.92 -26.84
C GLY A 205 15.50 5.37 -25.43
N ASN A 206 16.27 5.98 -24.54
CA ASN A 206 16.23 5.73 -23.10
C ASN A 206 15.19 6.65 -22.46
N TYR A 207 14.35 6.10 -21.61
CA TYR A 207 13.25 6.78 -20.93
C TYR A 207 13.22 6.39 -19.45
N ALA A 208 12.56 7.20 -18.64
CA ALA A 208 12.31 6.90 -17.24
C ALA A 208 10.80 6.72 -17.01
N GLN A 209 10.40 5.64 -16.36
CA GLN A 209 9.02 5.43 -15.93
C GLN A 209 8.86 5.89 -14.49
N HIS A 210 8.06 6.95 -14.30
CA HIS A 210 7.78 7.51 -12.97
C HIS A 210 6.55 6.88 -12.29
N ALA A 211 5.73 6.15 -13.05
CA ALA A 211 4.64 5.35 -12.52
C ALA A 211 5.21 4.11 -11.82
N ASP A 212 5.00 4.03 -10.51
CA ASP A 212 5.57 2.98 -9.69
C ASP A 212 4.59 2.55 -8.58
N TYR A 213 4.78 1.35 -8.05
CA TYR A 213 3.99 0.78 -6.99
C TYR A 213 4.83 -0.19 -6.15
N ALA A 214 4.40 -0.43 -4.91
CA ALA A 214 4.88 -1.54 -4.11
C ALA A 214 3.72 -2.45 -3.73
N ARG A 215 3.97 -3.76 -3.78
CA ARG A 215 3.04 -4.78 -3.30
C ARG A 215 3.48 -5.23 -1.92
N PHE A 216 2.51 -5.47 -1.06
CA PHE A 216 2.72 -5.99 0.28
C PHE A 216 1.81 -7.19 0.50
N ALA A 217 2.34 -8.21 1.17
CA ALA A 217 1.61 -9.35 1.69
C ALA A 217 1.73 -9.33 3.22
N LEU A 218 0.58 -9.24 3.90
CA LEU A 218 0.49 -9.23 5.34
C LEU A 218 -0.04 -10.60 5.84
N PRO A 219 0.82 -11.46 6.40
CA PRO A 219 0.40 -12.72 7.00
C PRO A 219 -0.43 -12.50 8.28
N ALA A 220 -1.35 -13.42 8.58
CA ALA A 220 -2.15 -13.40 9.80
C ALA A 220 -1.29 -13.61 11.06
N SER A 221 -0.20 -14.37 10.96
CA SER A 221 0.71 -14.65 12.07
C SER A 221 1.39 -13.39 12.62
N GLY A 222 1.49 -12.31 11.83
CA GLY A 222 2.29 -11.12 12.16
C GLY A 222 3.79 -11.40 12.29
N ILE A 223 4.22 -12.63 11.99
CA ILE A 223 5.62 -13.07 11.97
C ILE A 223 6.06 -13.17 10.51
N ALA A 224 7.26 -12.70 10.21
CA ALA A 224 7.82 -12.63 8.86
C ALA A 224 8.14 -14.02 8.23
N ALA A 225 7.62 -15.12 8.75
CA ALA A 225 7.76 -16.43 8.13
C ALA A 225 6.86 -16.51 6.88
N ASP A 226 7.41 -16.97 5.75
CA ASP A 226 6.63 -17.39 4.59
C ASP A 226 6.43 -18.91 4.65
N PRO A 227 5.29 -19.40 5.16
CA PRO A 227 5.12 -20.81 5.51
C PRO A 227 5.09 -21.75 4.28
N ALA A 228 5.01 -21.24 3.04
CA ALA A 228 4.86 -22.10 1.86
C ALA A 228 5.31 -21.48 0.53
N GLY A 229 6.17 -20.46 0.51
CA GLY A 229 6.48 -19.74 -0.73
C GLY A 229 5.29 -18.93 -1.27
N ALA A 230 4.37 -18.58 -0.36
CA ALA A 230 3.17 -17.80 -0.64
C ALA A 230 3.51 -16.35 -1.02
N ARG A 231 4.71 -15.89 -0.65
CA ARG A 231 5.26 -14.60 -1.07
C ARG A 231 5.46 -14.60 -2.58
N ARG A 232 4.95 -13.58 -3.23
CA ARG A 232 5.20 -13.31 -4.64
C ARG A 232 6.57 -12.64 -4.83
N PRO A 233 7.25 -12.86 -5.97
CA PRO A 233 8.56 -12.27 -6.21
C PRO A 233 8.59 -10.73 -6.24
N ASP A 234 7.45 -10.08 -6.52
CA ASP A 234 7.31 -8.62 -6.62
C ASP A 234 6.67 -7.96 -5.37
N GLU A 235 6.51 -8.70 -4.27
CA GLU A 235 5.89 -8.18 -3.04
C GLU A 235 6.83 -8.25 -1.83
N PHE A 236 6.64 -7.30 -0.92
CA PHE A 236 7.19 -7.32 0.43
C PHE A 236 6.33 -8.21 1.32
N TRP A 237 6.96 -9.14 2.04
CA TRP A 237 6.28 -9.90 3.08
C TRP A 237 6.46 -9.22 4.44
N ILE A 238 5.35 -8.78 5.04
CA ILE A 238 5.39 -7.96 6.25
C ILE A 238 5.47 -8.82 7.52
N GLY A 239 6.30 -8.42 8.50
CA GLY A 239 6.27 -8.97 9.86
C GLY A 239 7.10 -8.18 10.87
N ARG A 240 7.08 -8.58 12.15
CA ARG A 240 7.70 -7.82 13.27
C ARG A 240 9.22 -7.79 13.29
N ASN A 241 9.88 -8.78 12.71
CA ASN A 241 11.34 -8.91 12.67
C ASN A 241 11.74 -9.45 11.29
N PRO A 242 11.55 -8.66 10.23
CA PRO A 242 11.87 -9.11 8.89
C PRO A 242 13.39 -9.27 8.74
N ALA A 243 13.81 -10.39 8.18
CA ALA A 243 15.20 -10.60 7.77
C ALA A 243 15.22 -11.20 6.37
N GLY A 244 16.13 -10.69 5.53
CA GLY A 244 16.31 -11.17 4.16
C GLY A 244 15.59 -10.33 3.10
N GLU A 245 15.97 -10.58 1.85
CA GLU A 245 15.48 -9.84 0.69
C GLU A 245 13.99 -10.10 0.44
N GLY A 246 13.22 -9.01 0.31
CA GLY A 246 11.77 -9.07 0.07
C GLY A 246 10.91 -9.29 1.32
N PHE A 247 11.50 -9.24 2.50
CA PHE A 247 10.79 -9.12 3.77
C PHE A 247 10.85 -7.68 4.26
N ALA A 248 9.79 -7.22 4.92
CA ALA A 248 9.66 -5.84 5.37
C ALA A 248 8.94 -5.76 6.72
N ASP A 249 9.12 -4.64 7.42
CA ASP A 249 8.39 -4.35 8.64
C ASP A 249 7.19 -3.46 8.33
N PHE A 250 6.40 -3.19 9.37
CA PHE A 250 5.30 -2.23 9.27
C PHE A 250 5.81 -0.81 8.97
N GLY A 251 7.04 -0.48 9.35
CA GLY A 251 7.69 0.79 9.04
C GLY A 251 7.83 1.01 7.54
N THR A 252 8.27 0.00 6.82
CA THR A 252 8.38 0.02 5.36
C THR A 252 7.01 0.24 4.72
N LEU A 253 5.97 -0.49 5.16
CA LEU A 253 4.59 -0.27 4.68
C LEU A 253 4.16 1.19 4.87
N MET A 254 4.38 1.76 6.05
CA MET A 254 4.00 3.15 6.35
C MET A 254 4.83 4.16 5.56
N GLN A 255 6.12 3.91 5.32
CA GLN A 255 6.94 4.79 4.46
C GLN A 255 6.42 4.81 3.02
N TYR A 256 6.05 3.65 2.45
CA TYR A 256 5.45 3.59 1.12
C TYR A 256 4.07 4.25 1.07
N ALA A 257 3.26 4.09 2.12
CA ALA A 257 1.97 4.76 2.24
C ALA A 257 2.12 6.29 2.26
N LEU A 258 3.04 6.82 3.07
CA LEU A 258 3.37 8.25 3.10
C LEU A 258 3.97 8.72 1.77
N ALA A 259 4.78 7.90 1.10
CA ALA A 259 5.36 8.23 -0.19
C ALA A 259 4.31 8.38 -1.30
N GLY A 260 3.23 7.58 -1.25
CA GLY A 260 2.09 7.74 -2.15
C GLY A 260 1.39 9.10 -2.01
N GLY A 261 1.49 9.73 -0.83
CA GLY A 261 1.00 11.09 -0.55
C GLY A 261 2.03 12.19 -0.72
N ALA A 262 3.31 11.85 -0.93
CA ALA A 262 4.35 12.84 -1.16
C ALA A 262 4.06 13.56 -2.48
N TYR A 263 4.02 14.88 -2.40
CA TYR A 263 3.85 15.74 -3.56
C TYR A 263 5.05 16.69 -3.57
N PRO A 264 5.94 16.62 -4.59
CA PRO A 264 7.12 17.46 -4.66
C PRO A 264 6.75 18.92 -4.37
N MET A 265 7.56 19.59 -3.56
CA MET A 265 7.33 20.92 -2.98
C MET A 265 6.31 20.99 -1.83
N ALA A 266 5.20 20.26 -1.83
CA ALA A 266 4.19 20.38 -0.77
C ALA A 266 4.49 19.50 0.44
N LEU A 267 4.62 18.18 0.23
CA LEU A 267 4.93 17.20 1.28
C LEU A 267 6.29 16.56 0.99
N ARG A 268 7.08 16.35 2.05
CA ARG A 268 8.46 15.87 1.95
C ARG A 268 8.54 14.53 1.19
N PRO A 269 9.44 14.41 0.19
CA PRO A 269 9.68 13.14 -0.49
C PRO A 269 10.19 12.07 0.48
N ARG A 270 9.92 10.80 0.17
CA ARG A 270 10.33 9.66 0.98
C ARG A 270 11.38 8.86 0.22
N ALA A 271 12.52 8.61 0.87
CA ALA A 271 13.52 7.69 0.34
C ALA A 271 13.01 6.26 0.51
N LEU A 272 12.86 5.55 -0.61
CA LEU A 272 12.34 4.19 -0.63
C LEU A 272 13.42 3.26 -1.18
N THR A 273 13.51 2.07 -0.60
CA THR A 273 14.37 1.00 -1.10
C THR A 273 13.53 -0.23 -1.40
N ARG A 274 13.95 -1.01 -2.40
CA ARG A 274 13.37 -2.32 -2.71
C ARG A 274 14.38 -3.25 -3.38
N PRO A 275 14.18 -4.57 -3.25
CA PRO A 275 14.89 -5.56 -4.05
C PRO A 275 14.85 -5.26 -5.55
N ALA A 276 15.99 -5.43 -6.24
CA ALA A 276 16.08 -5.20 -7.68
C ALA A 276 15.11 -6.08 -8.50
N ALA A 277 14.85 -7.30 -8.02
CA ALA A 277 13.90 -8.23 -8.65
C ALA A 277 12.46 -7.68 -8.70
N GLN A 278 12.04 -6.91 -7.69
CA GLN A 278 10.71 -6.30 -7.66
C GLN A 278 10.59 -5.20 -8.73
N THR A 279 11.64 -4.38 -8.90
CA THR A 279 11.71 -3.36 -9.95
C THR A 279 11.69 -3.98 -11.35
N ALA A 280 12.40 -5.11 -11.55
CA ALA A 280 12.41 -5.83 -12.81
C ALA A 280 11.00 -6.31 -13.22
N ILE A 281 10.20 -6.81 -12.27
CA ILE A 281 8.82 -7.24 -12.53
C ILE A 281 7.89 -6.06 -12.80
N ALA A 282 8.03 -4.96 -12.05
CA ALA A 282 7.26 -3.74 -12.31
C ALA A 282 7.46 -3.23 -13.75
N ARG A 283 8.69 -3.32 -14.29
CA ARG A 283 8.98 -3.01 -15.72
C ARG A 283 8.23 -3.92 -16.69
N MET A 284 8.13 -5.22 -16.40
CA MET A 284 7.44 -6.19 -17.29
C MET A 284 5.95 -5.91 -17.40
N CYS A 285 5.29 -5.55 -16.29
CA CYS A 285 3.85 -5.27 -16.25
C CYS A 285 3.45 -4.05 -17.09
N CYS A 286 4.38 -3.11 -17.34
CA CYS A 286 4.12 -1.89 -18.09
C CYS A 286 4.58 -1.96 -19.56
N GLY A 287 5.47 -2.90 -19.90
CA GLY A 287 6.11 -2.98 -21.23
C GLY A 287 5.39 -3.81 -22.29
N ARG A 288 4.26 -4.48 -21.98
CA ARG A 288 3.51 -5.24 -22.98
C ARG A 288 2.33 -4.43 -23.52
N PRO A 289 2.35 -3.94 -24.77
CA PRO A 289 1.10 -3.58 -25.43
C PRO A 289 0.22 -4.83 -25.50
N PRO A 290 -1.11 -4.70 -25.36
CA PRO A 290 -2.01 -5.83 -25.57
C PRO A 290 -1.76 -6.37 -26.98
N ALA A 291 -1.44 -7.66 -27.07
CA ALA A 291 -1.43 -8.35 -28.35
C ALA A 291 -2.84 -8.18 -28.95
N ARG A 292 -2.93 -7.44 -30.05
CA ARG A 292 -4.12 -7.39 -30.90
C ARG A 292 -4.12 -8.60 -31.82
#